data_AF-A0A366SGH3-F1
#
_entry.id   AF-A0A366SGH3-F1
#
_cell.length_a   1.000
_cell.length_b   1.000
_cell.length_c   1.000
_cell.angle_alpha   90.00
_cell.angle_beta   90.00
_cell.angle_gamma   90.00
#
_symmetry.space_group_name_H-M   'P 1'
#
loop_
_entity.id
_entity.type
_entity.pdbx_description
1 polymer ?
#
loop_
_entity_poly.entity_id
_entity_poly.type
_entity_poly.pdbx_seq_one_letter_code
_entity_poly.pdbx_strand_id
1 'polypeptide(L)' 'MNKVTNLNKKRVCDLSKDKRVAEIRKGNCLTRIKANPDGTLDITHLSVENKVS' A
#
# COMPACT_ATOMS: atom_id res chain seq x y z
N MET A 1 2.19 8.85 -3.21
CA MET A 1 2.88 7.76 -2.49
C MET A 1 4.32 7.67 -2.95
N ASN A 2 5.22 7.16 -2.12
CA ASN A 2 6.64 6.95 -2.40
C ASN A 2 6.92 5.45 -2.49
N LYS A 3 7.52 5.01 -3.61
CA LYS A 3 7.85 3.61 -3.87
C LYS A 3 8.91 3.11 -2.89
N VAL A 4 8.66 1.97 -2.23
CA VAL A 4 9.63 1.26 -1.40
C VAL A 4 10.12 0.01 -2.12
N THR A 5 11.44 -0.19 -2.12
CA THR A 5 12.08 -1.37 -2.72
C THR A 5 12.84 -2.18 -1.69
N ASN A 6 12.88 -3.51 -1.86
CA ASN A 6 13.73 -4.38 -1.06
C ASN A 6 15.21 -4.31 -1.50
N LEU A 7 16.08 -5.07 -0.83
CA LEU A 7 17.51 -5.18 -1.13
C LEU A 7 17.78 -5.65 -2.57
N ASN A 8 16.85 -6.42 -3.15
CA ASN A 8 16.90 -6.90 -4.54
C ASN A 8 16.35 -5.88 -5.56
N LYS A 9 16.15 -4.61 -5.15
CA LYS A 9 15.61 -3.52 -5.97
C LYS A 9 14.20 -3.79 -6.53
N LYS A 10 13.45 -4.72 -5.94
CA LYS A 10 12.06 -5.01 -6.30
C LYS A 10 11.11 -4.17 -5.46
N ARG A 11 10.06 -3.62 -6.08
CA ARG A 11 9.00 -2.87 -5.38
C ARG A 11 8.24 -3.81 -4.45
N VAL A 12 8.03 -3.36 -3.21
CA VAL A 12 7.28 -4.11 -2.18
C VAL A 12 5.94 -3.44 -1.89
N CYS A 13 5.97 -2.14 -1.65
CA CYS A 13 4.80 -1.32 -1.39
C CYS A 13 5.07 0.13 -1.81
N ASP A 14 4.05 0.97 -1.72
CA ASP A 14 4.26 2.42 -1.64
C ASP A 14 3.81 2.94 -0.28
N LEU A 15 4.51 3.96 0.20
CA LEU A 15 4.18 4.64 1.45
C LEU A 15 3.56 6.01 1.18
N SER A 16 2.64 6.43 2.05
CA SER A 16 2.22 7.84 2.13
C SER A 16 3.41 8.74 2.49
N LYS A 17 3.30 10.03 2.19
CA LYS A 17 4.38 11.01 2.44
C LYS A 17 4.74 11.07 3.93
N ASP A 18 3.74 10.94 4.80
CA ASP A 18 3.87 10.88 6.27
C ASP A 18 4.24 9.49 6.81
N LYS A 19 4.41 8.50 5.92
CA LYS A 19 4.74 7.09 6.21
C LYS A 19 3.72 6.35 7.08
N ARG A 20 2.50 6.88 7.26
CA ARG A 20 1.45 6.25 8.08
C ARG A 20 0.62 5.18 7.35
N VAL A 21 0.65 5.19 6.02
CA VAL A 21 -0.12 4.28 5.18
C VAL A 21 0.81 3.55 4.21
N ALA A 22 0.73 2.23 4.19
CA ALA A 22 1.37 1.37 3.21
C ALA A 22 0.34 0.78 2.25
N GLU A 23 0.63 0.85 0.96
CA GLU A 23 -0.18 0.29 -0.11
C GLU A 23 0.57 -0.83 -0.82
N ILE A 24 -0.03 -2.03 -0.79
CA ILE A 24 0.48 -3.22 -1.49
C ILE A 24 -0.51 -3.54 -2.61
N ARG A 25 -0.02 -3.62 -3.85
CA ARG A 25 -0.85 -3.94 -5.02
C ARG A 25 -0.47 -5.30 -5.59
N LYS A 26 -1.45 -6.19 -5.73
CA LYS A 26 -1.32 -7.49 -6.38
C LYS A 26 -2.47 -7.66 -7.37
N GLY A 27 -2.18 -7.57 -8.66
CA GLY A 27 -3.22 -7.54 -9.70
C GLY A 27 -4.15 -6.34 -9.53
N ASN A 28 -5.46 -6.58 -9.53
CA ASN A 28 -6.50 -5.59 -9.25
C ASN A 28 -6.76 -5.40 -7.75
N CYS A 29 -6.11 -6.14 -6.86
CA CYS A 29 -6.29 -5.98 -5.42
C CYS A 29 -5.29 -4.96 -4.85
N LEU A 30 -5.82 -3.92 -4.20
CA LEU A 30 -5.08 -2.98 -3.38
C LEU A 30 -5.34 -3.27 -1.92
N THR A 31 -4.29 -3.65 -1.19
CA THR A 31 -4.33 -3.72 0.27
C THR A 31 -3.74 -2.44 0.84
N ARG A 32 -4.51 -1.75 1.69
CA ARG A 32 -4.08 -0.55 2.41
C ARG A 32 -3.95 -0.87 3.89
N ILE A 33 -2.77 -0.63 4.43
CA ILE A 33 -2.41 -0.85 5.83
C ILE A 33 -2.13 0.53 6.43
N LYS A 34 -2.87 0.93 7.47
CA LYS A 34 -2.70 2.20 8.15
C LYS A 34 -2.37 1.95 9.62
N ALA A 35 -1.31 2.59 10.11
CA ALA A 35 -0.98 2.54 11.53
C ALA A 35 -1.83 3.54 12.32
N ASN A 36 -2.42 3.07 13.42
CA ASN A 36 -3.15 3.88 14.39
C ASN A 36 -2.21 4.34 15.52
N PRO A 37 -2.51 5.46 16.22
CA PRO A 37 -1.69 5.94 17.33
C PRO A 37 -1.56 4.96 18.51
N ASP A 38 -2.52 4.04 18.66
CA ASP A 38 -2.53 3.01 19.71
C ASP A 38 -1.67 1.78 19.38
N GLY A 39 -0.98 1.80 18.24
CA GLY A 39 -0.13 0.69 17.78
C GLY A 39 -0.87 -0.40 17.02
N THR A 40 -2.19 -0.29 16.85
CA THR A 40 -2.97 -1.20 16.00
C THR A 40 -2.87 -0.82 14.52
N LEU A 41 -3.36 -1.71 13.65
CA LEU A 41 -3.40 -1.50 12.20
C LEU A 41 -4.83 -1.61 11.66
N ASP A 42 -5.25 -0.61 10.90
CA ASP A 42 -6.43 -0.73 10.03
C ASP A 42 -5.97 -1.34 8.69
N ILE A 43 -6.55 -2.47 8.32
CA ILE A 43 -6.25 -3.17 7.06
C ILE A 43 -7.51 -3.26 6.21
N THR A 44 -7.44 -2.74 4.98
CA THR A 44 -8.55 -2.78 4.02
C THR A 44 -8.10 -3.33 2.68
N HIS A 45 -9.03 -3.99 1.98
CA HIS A 45 -8.82 -4.56 0.66
C HIS A 45 -9.80 -3.95 -0.33
N LEU A 46 -9.28 -3.42 -1.43
CA LEU A 46 -10.06 -2.76 -2.48
C LEU A 46 -9.79 -3.44 -3.82
N SER A 47 -10.85 -3.82 -4.53
CA SER A 47 -10.74 -4.13 -5.95
C SER A 47 -10.64 -2.81 -6.71
N VAL A 48 -9.49 -2.59 -7.35
CA VAL A 48 -9.25 -1.42 -8.19
C VAL A 48 -9.51 -1.86 -9.62
N GLU A 49 -10.73 -1.63 -10.10
CA GLU A 49 -11.03 -1.76 -11.52
C GLU A 49 -10.14 -0.78 -12.29
N ASN A 50 -9.26 -1.29 -13.15
CA ASN A 50 -8.61 -0.43 -14.12
C ASN A 50 -9.69 -0.06 -15.13
N LYS A 51 -10.30 1.12 -15.00
CA LYS A 51 -11.11 1.67 -16.09
C LYS A 51 -10.18 1.80 -17.29
N VAL A 52 -10.31 0.87 -18.24
CA VAL A 52 -9.73 1.00 -19.57
C VAL A 52 -10.55 2.08 -20.25
N SER A 53 -10.00 3.29 -20.29
CA SER A 53 -10.43 4.38 -21.16
C SER A 53 -9.94 4.13 -22.57
#